data_AF-B5VVE3-F1
#
_entry.id   AF-B5VVE3-F1
#
_cell.length_a   1.000
_cell.length_b   1.000
_cell.length_c   1.000
_cell.angle_alpha   90.00
_cell.angle_beta   90.00
_cell.angle_gamma   90.00
#
_symmetry.space_group_name_H-M   'P 1'
#
loop_
_entity.id
_entity.type
_entity.pdbx_description
1 polymer ?
#
loop_
_entity_poly.entity_id
_entity_poly.type
_entity_poly.pdbx_seq_one_letter_code
_entity_poly.pdbx_strand_id
1 'polypeptide(L)'
;MAQIEQMEPEEVVYLDEAAMNSQDSDYPYGYCEEGKRFHALKSGKRQGRVSYIAAWCHQQLLAPFSFEGCCNRTVFELWLEFILIPTLKPGQTLVLDNATFHKGGRIAELVEAAQCRLLYLPPYSPDLNKIEKCWSWLKARIRHCT
;
A
#
# COMPACT_ATOMS: atom_id res chain seq x y z
N MET A 1 -1.16 -16.84 10.65
CA MET A 1 -1.81 -17.32 9.41
C MET A 1 -3.11 -18.03 9.70
N ALA A 2 -3.09 -19.13 10.45
CA ALA A 2 -4.31 -19.86 10.86
C ALA A 2 -5.38 -18.99 11.53
N GLN A 3 -4.97 -17.91 12.21
CA GLN A 3 -5.88 -16.99 12.88
C GLN A 3 -6.63 -16.04 11.94
N ILE A 4 -6.06 -15.67 10.77
CA ILE A 4 -6.73 -14.77 9.80
C ILE A 4 -7.72 -15.58 8.94
N GLU A 5 -7.39 -16.83 8.61
CA GLU A 5 -8.25 -17.70 7.81
C GLU A 5 -9.56 -18.09 8.51
N GLN A 6 -9.60 -17.96 9.84
CA GLN A 6 -10.77 -18.24 10.67
C GLN A 6 -11.61 -16.99 10.98
N MET A 7 -11.17 -15.81 10.54
CA MET A 7 -11.87 -14.54 10.76
C MET A 7 -12.76 -14.20 9.58
N GLU A 8 -13.88 -13.54 9.86
CA GLU A 8 -14.76 -13.06 8.80
C GLU A 8 -14.03 -11.97 7.98
N PRO A 9 -14.17 -11.97 6.64
CA PRO A 9 -13.47 -10.99 5.79
C PRO A 9 -13.78 -9.51 6.08
N GLU A 10 -14.87 -9.24 6.79
CA GLU A 10 -15.32 -7.90 7.23
C GLU A 10 -14.63 -7.46 8.54
N GLU A 11 -14.07 -8.40 9.29
CA GLU A 11 -13.34 -8.14 10.53
C GLU A 11 -11.85 -7.88 10.29
N VAL A 12 -11.35 -8.17 9.07
CA VAL A 12 -9.93 -8.05 8.73
C VAL A 12 -9.70 -6.88 7.79
N VAL A 13 -8.90 -5.93 8.23
CA VAL A 13 -8.53 -4.73 7.49
C VAL A 13 -7.05 -4.84 7.13
N TYR A 14 -6.73 -4.82 5.84
CA TYR A 14 -5.37 -4.90 5.32
C TYR A 14 -4.85 -3.50 5.02
N LEU A 15 -3.69 -3.13 5.55
CA LEU A 15 -3.11 -1.80 5.40
C LEU A 15 -1.80 -1.91 4.65
N ASP A 16 -1.54 -0.94 3.78
CA ASP A 16 -0.29 -0.91 3.02
C ASP A 16 -0.04 0.44 2.36
N GLU A 17 1.20 0.68 2.00
CA GLU A 17 1.65 1.82 1.23
C GLU A 17 2.28 1.38 -0.08
N ALA A 18 1.96 2.10 -1.14
CA ALA A 18 2.65 1.97 -2.39
C ALA A 18 3.08 3.34 -2.90
N ALA A 19 4.03 3.33 -3.84
CA ALA A 19 4.54 4.55 -4.43
C ALA A 19 4.76 4.37 -5.92
N MET A 20 4.63 5.48 -6.64
CA MET A 20 4.96 5.61 -8.04
C MET A 20 5.94 6.76 -8.23
N ASN A 21 6.90 6.52 -9.12
CA ASN A 21 7.79 7.54 -9.63
C ASN A 21 7.34 7.97 -11.02
N SER A 22 7.69 9.18 -11.44
CA SER A 22 7.36 9.68 -12.78
C SER A 22 7.92 8.84 -13.93
N GLN A 23 8.92 7.99 -13.67
CA GLN A 23 9.54 7.08 -14.65
C GLN A 23 8.81 5.73 -14.79
N ASP A 24 7.80 5.47 -13.96
CA ASP A 24 7.04 4.22 -13.98
C ASP A 24 5.99 4.18 -15.12
N SER A 25 5.79 5.30 -15.82
CA SER A 25 5.01 5.44 -17.05
C SER A 25 5.82 5.20 -18.33
N ASP A 26 7.15 5.07 -18.25
CA ASP A 26 7.97 4.82 -19.44
C ASP A 26 7.79 3.37 -19.94
N TYR A 27 7.24 3.23 -21.14
CA TYR A 27 7.03 1.94 -21.78
C TYR A 27 8.35 1.29 -22.23
N PRO A 28 8.64 0.04 -21.83
CA PRO A 28 9.85 -0.67 -22.23
C PRO A 28 9.77 -1.29 -23.64
N TYR A 29 8.65 -1.12 -24.33
CA TYR A 29 8.40 -1.68 -25.65
C TYR A 29 8.46 -0.63 -26.74
N GLY A 30 9.14 -0.98 -27.82
CA GLY A 30 9.22 -0.21 -29.05
C GLY A 30 9.28 -1.16 -30.23
N TYR A 31 8.71 -0.74 -31.36
CA TYR A 31 8.75 -1.52 -32.59
C TYR A 31 10.09 -1.27 -33.30
N CYS A 32 10.74 -2.35 -33.74
CA CYS A 32 11.94 -2.30 -34.57
C CYS A 32 11.94 -3.45 -35.58
N GLU A 33 12.78 -3.34 -36.60
CA GLU A 33 12.96 -4.41 -37.59
C GLU A 33 13.55 -5.67 -36.94
N GLU A 34 13.18 -6.82 -37.49
CA GLU A 34 13.67 -8.13 -37.04
C GLU A 34 15.21 -8.18 -37.06
N GLY A 35 15.80 -8.59 -35.95
CA GLY A 35 17.26 -8.67 -35.78
C GLY A 35 17.96 -7.35 -35.39
N LYS A 36 17.24 -6.22 -35.24
CA LYS A 36 17.82 -4.96 -34.76
C LYS A 36 17.49 -4.69 -33.30
N ARG A 37 18.43 -4.08 -32.57
CA ARG A 37 18.21 -3.64 -31.18
C ARG A 37 17.52 -2.28 -31.17
N PHE A 38 16.40 -2.16 -30.45
CA PHE A 38 15.75 -0.88 -30.20
C PHE A 38 16.48 -0.12 -29.09
N HIS A 39 16.98 1.08 -29.39
CA HIS A 39 17.64 1.95 -28.43
C HIS A 39 16.71 3.11 -28.06
N ALA A 40 16.46 3.27 -26.77
CA ALA A 40 15.72 4.41 -26.23
C ALA A 40 16.52 5.05 -25.09
N LEU A 41 16.44 6.37 -24.99
CA LEU A 41 17.01 7.13 -23.88
C LEU A 41 16.01 7.17 -22.74
N LYS A 42 16.41 6.69 -21.55
CA LYS A 42 15.65 6.88 -20.31
C LYS A 42 16.34 7.94 -19.46
N SER A 43 15.57 8.88 -18.94
CA SER A 43 16.12 9.86 -17.99
C SER A 43 16.60 9.17 -16.71
N GLY A 44 17.84 9.41 -16.32
CA GLY A 44 18.37 8.93 -15.02
C GLY A 44 17.89 9.74 -13.81
N LYS A 45 17.19 10.87 -14.03
CA LYS A 45 16.73 11.75 -12.95
C LYS A 45 15.41 11.23 -12.37
N ARG A 46 15.45 10.77 -11.11
CA ARG A 46 14.25 10.49 -10.32
C ARG A 46 13.52 11.82 -10.05
N GLN A 47 12.45 12.10 -10.80
CA GLN A 47 11.59 13.26 -10.58
C GLN A 47 10.27 12.78 -9.96
N GLY A 48 9.74 13.53 -8.98
CA GLY A 48 8.42 13.35 -8.37
C GLY A 48 8.06 11.92 -7.92
N ARG A 49 8.13 11.64 -6.61
CA ARG A 49 7.53 10.43 -6.03
C ARG A 49 6.18 10.79 -5.45
N VAL A 50 5.14 10.11 -5.89
CA VAL A 50 3.82 10.13 -5.24
C VAL A 50 3.66 8.82 -4.50
N SER A 51 3.49 8.91 -3.18
CA SER A 51 3.13 7.77 -2.34
C SER A 51 1.64 7.80 -2.06
N TYR A 52 1.07 6.63 -1.88
CA TYR A 52 -0.32 6.44 -1.52
C TYR A 52 -0.42 5.38 -0.44
N ILE A 53 -1.34 5.60 0.47
CA ILE A 53 -1.64 4.75 1.61
C ILE A 53 -3.14 4.53 1.64
N ALA A 54 -3.56 3.30 1.91
CA ALA A 54 -4.96 2.96 2.04
C ALA A 54 -5.12 1.70 2.89
N ALA A 55 -6.36 1.42 3.24
CA ALA A 55 -6.76 0.17 3.85
C ALA A 55 -7.74 -0.58 2.94
N TRP A 56 -7.77 -1.89 3.05
CA TRP A 56 -8.65 -2.77 2.29
C TRP A 56 -9.43 -3.68 3.24
N CYS A 57 -10.75 -3.60 3.18
CA CYS A 57 -11.66 -4.43 3.97
C CYS A 57 -12.78 -4.92 3.07
N HIS A 58 -13.09 -6.22 3.09
CA HIS A 58 -14.20 -6.85 2.33
C HIS A 58 -14.52 -6.20 0.96
N GLN A 59 -13.58 -6.29 0.01
CA GLN A 59 -13.74 -5.75 -1.37
C GLN A 59 -13.85 -4.22 -1.48
N GLN A 60 -13.62 -3.48 -0.40
CA GLN A 60 -13.70 -2.03 -0.36
C GLN A 60 -12.36 -1.41 0.03
N LEU A 61 -12.00 -0.33 -0.66
CA LEU A 61 -10.86 0.51 -0.32
C LEU A 61 -11.31 1.58 0.67
N LEU A 62 -10.68 1.60 1.84
CA LEU A 62 -10.93 2.52 2.94
C LEU A 62 -9.77 3.52 3.06
N ALA A 63 -10.10 4.74 3.48
CA ALA A 63 -9.13 5.79 3.80
C ALA A 63 -8.02 6.01 2.75
N PRO A 64 -8.30 6.04 1.42
CA PRO A 64 -7.24 6.28 0.44
C PRO A 64 -6.69 7.71 0.59
N PHE A 65 -5.37 7.83 0.67
CA PHE A 65 -4.68 9.10 0.78
C PHE A 65 -3.41 9.10 -0.07
N SER A 66 -3.16 10.17 -0.81
CA SER A 66 -1.99 10.34 -1.68
C SER A 66 -1.21 11.59 -1.29
N PHE A 67 0.12 11.51 -1.30
CA PHE A 67 1.00 12.61 -0.94
C PHE A 67 2.33 12.53 -1.69
N GLU A 68 3.02 13.66 -1.80
CA GLU A 68 4.34 13.75 -2.41
C GLU A 68 5.43 13.35 -1.42
N GLY A 69 6.40 12.56 -1.89
CA GLY A 69 7.54 12.10 -1.09
C GLY A 69 7.42 10.64 -0.62
N CYS A 70 8.22 10.29 0.39
CA CYS A 70 8.27 8.95 0.95
C CYS A 70 7.30 8.80 2.13
N CYS A 71 6.61 7.66 2.22
CA CYS A 71 5.92 7.32 3.46
C CYS A 71 6.94 7.11 4.58
N ASN A 72 6.69 7.72 5.73
CA ASN A 72 7.47 7.56 6.95
C ASN A 72 6.49 7.30 8.11
N ARG A 73 7.03 6.94 9.28
CA ARG A 73 6.21 6.64 10.46
C ARG A 73 5.24 7.77 10.81
N THR A 74 5.68 9.02 10.78
CA THR A 74 4.83 10.16 11.14
C THR A 74 3.63 10.30 10.22
N VAL A 75 3.83 10.17 8.90
CA VAL A 75 2.73 10.22 7.93
C VAL A 75 1.77 9.05 8.15
N PHE A 76 2.30 7.85 8.41
CA PHE A 76 1.51 6.66 8.71
C PHE A 76 0.67 6.83 9.97
N GLU A 77 1.25 7.30 11.07
CA GLU A 77 0.56 7.53 12.34
C GLU A 77 -0.54 8.57 12.21
N LEU A 78 -0.27 9.69 11.53
CA LEU A 78 -1.28 10.72 11.29
C LEU A 78 -2.43 10.19 10.42
N TRP A 79 -2.12 9.44 9.36
CA TRP A 79 -3.14 8.82 8.53
C TRP A 79 -3.98 7.81 9.32
N LEU A 80 -3.33 6.99 10.16
CA LEU A 80 -4.00 6.01 11.01
C LEU A 80 -4.97 6.70 12.00
N GLU A 81 -4.48 7.72 12.72
CA GLU A 81 -5.22 8.46 13.74
C GLU A 81 -6.41 9.25 13.15
N PHE A 82 -6.16 10.01 12.08
CA PHE A 82 -7.14 10.99 11.58
C PHE A 82 -8.02 10.48 10.44
N ILE A 83 -7.59 9.47 9.68
CA ILE A 83 -8.28 9.04 8.46
C ILE A 83 -8.80 7.61 8.61
N LEU A 84 -7.97 6.67 9.05
CA LEU A 84 -8.38 5.28 9.13
C LEU A 84 -9.25 4.97 10.36
N ILE A 85 -8.78 5.28 11.57
CA ILE A 85 -9.48 4.94 12.83
C ILE A 85 -10.95 5.39 12.86
N PRO A 86 -11.31 6.62 12.41
CA PRO A 86 -12.70 7.04 12.37
C PRO A 86 -13.62 6.18 11.49
N THR A 87 -13.06 5.41 10.55
CA THR A 87 -13.81 4.52 9.65
C THR A 87 -13.91 3.08 10.17
N LEU A 88 -13.15 2.73 11.21
CA LEU A 88 -13.10 1.38 11.77
C LEU A 88 -14.22 1.11 12.76
N LYS A 89 -14.51 -0.18 12.95
CA LYS A 89 -15.43 -0.68 13.97
C LYS A 89 -14.64 -1.40 15.07
N PRO A 90 -15.03 -1.26 16.35
CA PRO A 90 -14.46 -2.03 17.44
C PRO A 90 -14.44 -3.54 17.14
N GLY A 91 -13.34 -4.21 17.49
CA GLY A 91 -13.15 -5.64 17.26
C GLY A 91 -12.47 -6.01 15.93
N GLN A 92 -12.35 -5.07 14.99
CA GLN A 92 -11.62 -5.32 13.74
C GLN A 92 -10.12 -5.55 13.99
N THR A 93 -9.51 -6.36 13.12
CA THR A 93 -8.08 -6.67 13.14
C THR A 93 -7.39 -6.02 11.95
N LEU A 94 -6.44 -5.14 12.26
CA LEU A 94 -5.59 -4.48 11.32
C LEU A 94 -4.39 -5.37 11.01
N VAL A 95 -4.16 -5.62 9.73
CA VAL A 95 -3.07 -6.43 9.22
C VAL A 95 -2.09 -5.51 8.51
N LEU A 96 -0.87 -5.44 9.06
CA LEU A 96 0.26 -4.70 8.48
C LEU A 96 1.36 -5.65 8.03
N ASP A 97 2.15 -5.21 7.06
CA ASP A 97 3.39 -5.89 6.74
C ASP A 97 4.44 -5.74 7.88
N ASN A 98 5.57 -6.41 7.74
CA ASN A 98 6.58 -6.44 8.79
C ASN A 98 7.58 -5.27 8.73
N ALA A 99 7.26 -4.18 8.02
CA ALA A 99 8.17 -3.06 7.83
C ALA A 99 8.61 -2.44 9.16
N THR A 100 9.86 -1.95 9.20
CA THR A 100 10.46 -1.42 10.43
C THR A 100 9.74 -0.18 10.97
N PHE A 101 9.16 0.64 10.09
CA PHE A 101 8.43 1.83 10.52
C PHE A 101 7.02 1.52 11.03
N HIS A 102 6.43 0.37 10.67
CA HIS A 102 5.18 -0.14 11.27
C HIS A 102 5.36 -0.64 12.71
N LYS A 103 6.60 -0.96 13.09
CA LYS A 103 6.90 -1.40 14.45
C LYS A 103 7.29 -0.22 15.33
N GLY A 104 6.44 0.08 16.30
CA GLY A 104 6.68 1.09 17.34
C GLY A 104 5.98 2.41 17.07
N GLY A 105 6.39 3.45 17.79
CA GLY A 105 5.65 4.71 17.83
C GLY A 105 4.28 4.54 18.49
N ARG A 106 3.28 5.29 18.03
CA ARG A 106 1.93 5.32 18.60
C ARG A 106 0.96 4.32 17.94
N ILE A 107 1.42 3.53 16.97
CA ILE A 107 0.55 2.66 16.16
C ILE A 107 -0.23 1.68 17.04
N ALA A 108 0.45 0.92 17.90
CA ALA A 108 -0.21 -0.06 18.77
C ALA A 108 -1.21 0.59 19.74
N GLU A 109 -0.82 1.72 20.34
CA GLU A 109 -1.66 2.48 21.27
C GLU A 109 -2.92 3.02 20.60
N LEU A 110 -2.80 3.56 19.39
CA LEU A 110 -3.92 4.07 18.60
C LEU A 110 -4.90 2.95 18.23
N VAL A 111 -4.40 1.78 17.84
CA VAL A 111 -5.23 0.63 17.47
C VAL A 111 -5.94 0.05 18.70
N GLU A 112 -5.24 -0.04 19.83
CA GLU A 112 -5.83 -0.49 21.10
C GLU A 112 -6.89 0.49 21.61
N ALA A 113 -6.64 1.80 21.53
CA ALA A 113 -7.60 2.84 21.89
C ALA A 113 -8.88 2.79 21.03
N ALA A 114 -8.75 2.38 19.77
CA ALA A 114 -9.88 2.12 18.87
C ALA A 114 -10.57 0.76 19.12
N GLN A 115 -10.19 0.04 20.17
CA GLN A 115 -10.67 -1.31 20.50
C GLN A 115 -10.48 -2.32 19.35
N CYS A 116 -9.45 -2.10 18.54
CA CYS A 116 -9.08 -2.95 17.42
C CYS A 116 -7.86 -3.80 17.81
N ARG A 117 -7.55 -4.80 16.98
CA ARG A 117 -6.38 -5.67 17.17
C ARG A 117 -5.36 -5.39 16.09
N LEU A 118 -4.08 -5.55 16.41
CA LEU A 118 -2.99 -5.38 15.46
C LEU A 118 -2.31 -6.72 15.18
N LEU A 119 -2.13 -7.04 13.91
CA LEU A 119 -1.46 -8.25 13.44
C LEU A 119 -0.40 -7.87 12.40
N TYR A 120 0.81 -8.37 12.60
CA TYR A 120 1.90 -8.22 11.64
C TYR A 120 2.05 -9.48 10.81
N LEU A 121 2.15 -9.32 9.49
CA LEU A 121 2.44 -10.41 8.58
C LEU A 121 3.89 -10.90 8.76
N PRO A 122 4.16 -12.19 8.49
CA PRO A 122 5.53 -12.68 8.42
C PRO A 122 6.33 -11.90 7.36
N PRO A 123 7.66 -11.75 7.56
CA PRO A 123 8.51 -11.05 6.61
C PRO A 123 8.42 -11.68 5.21
N TYR A 124 8.55 -10.84 4.17
CA TYR A 124 8.52 -11.24 2.76
C TYR A 124 7.27 -12.02 2.32
N SER A 125 6.11 -11.70 2.90
CA SER A 125 4.85 -12.37 2.55
C SER A 125 3.80 -11.41 1.93
N PRO A 126 4.15 -10.68 0.85
CA PRO A 126 3.23 -9.73 0.21
C PRO A 126 1.99 -10.43 -0.38
N ASP A 127 2.10 -11.70 -0.77
CA ASP A 127 0.97 -12.49 -1.29
C ASP A 127 -0.20 -12.62 -0.29
N LEU A 128 0.09 -12.41 0.99
CA LEU A 128 -0.90 -12.45 2.07
C LEU A 128 -1.59 -11.12 2.28
N ASN A 129 -1.06 -10.03 1.71
CA ASN A 129 -1.63 -8.71 1.82
C ASN A 129 -2.59 -8.45 0.65
N LYS A 130 -3.90 -8.51 0.91
CA LYS A 130 -4.93 -8.46 -0.16
C LYS A 130 -4.93 -7.14 -0.94
N ILE A 131 -4.43 -6.06 -0.35
CA ILE A 131 -4.38 -4.73 -0.97
C ILE A 131 -3.32 -4.62 -2.08
N GLU A 132 -2.31 -5.50 -2.12
CA GLU A 132 -1.27 -5.52 -3.17
C GLU A 132 -1.85 -5.68 -4.59
N LYS A 133 -2.97 -6.41 -4.70
CA LYS A 133 -3.72 -6.54 -5.96
C LYS A 133 -4.39 -5.22 -6.36
N CYS A 134 -4.89 -4.46 -5.39
CA CYS A 134 -5.46 -3.13 -5.63
C CYS A 134 -4.37 -2.18 -6.16
N TRP A 135 -3.19 -2.17 -5.54
CA TRP A 135 -2.06 -1.38 -6.02
C TRP A 135 -1.60 -1.76 -7.41
N SER A 136 -1.53 -3.06 -7.71
CA SER A 136 -1.16 -3.54 -9.04
C SER A 136 -2.13 -3.03 -10.10
N TRP A 137 -3.43 -3.07 -9.82
CA TRP A 137 -4.47 -2.56 -10.71
C TRP A 137 -4.42 -1.03 -10.86
N LEU A 138 -4.25 -0.29 -9.76
CA LEU A 138 -4.18 1.18 -9.77
C LEU A 138 -2.97 1.65 -10.59
N LYS A 139 -1.79 1.05 -10.32
CA LYS A 139 -0.56 1.34 -11.07
C LYS A 139 -0.71 1.04 -12.55
N ALA A 140 -1.36 -0.06 -12.92
CA ALA A 140 -1.63 -0.39 -14.31
C ALA A 140 -2.51 0.67 -14.99
N ARG A 141 -3.59 1.12 -14.34
CA ARG A 141 -4.46 2.16 -14.89
C ARG A 141 -3.75 3.50 -15.08
N ILE A 142 -2.98 3.95 -14.09
CA ILE A 142 -2.26 5.24 -14.17
C ILE A 142 -1.26 5.24 -15.33
N ARG A 143 -0.56 4.12 -15.57
CA ARG A 143 0.35 3.96 -16.71
C ARG A 143 -0.33 4.10 -18.07
N HIS A 144 -1.62 3.79 -18.17
CA HIS A 144 -2.38 3.93 -19.42
C HIS A 144 -3.04 5.31 -19.60
N CYS A 145 -3.05 6.15 -18.56
CA CYS A 145 -3.62 7.50 -18.61
C CYS A 145 -2.58 8.60 -18.86
N THR A 146 -1.29 8.26 -18.83
CA THR A 146 -0.15 9.18 -19.07
C THR A 146 0.44 8.90 -20.44
#